data_AF-A0A4Q3HD65-F1
#
_entry.id   AF-A0A4Q3HD65-F1
#
_cell.length_a   1.000
_cell.length_b   1.000
_cell.length_c   1.000
_cell.angle_alpha   90.00
_cell.angle_beta   90.00
_cell.angle_gamma   90.00
#
_symmetry.space_group_name_H-M   'P 1'
#
loop_
_entity.id
_entity.type
_entity.pdbx_description
1 polymer ?
#
loop_
_entity_poly.entity_id
_entity_poly.type
_entity_poly.pdbx_seq_one_letter_code
_entity_poly.pdbx_strand_id
1 'polypeptide(L)'
;PTVRQTSVAFDNGRYAIALGDVHSVVDPMMGQGANMASYAAFVLGEAIVGADVFDARFCEQVDQAREDRVLAASRWTNLMLQPPTEAVGRLIYTMADNRALFDEFTENFNYPERQWDHLASEPRTHAWIDRHLALAA
;
A
#
# COMPACT_ATOMS: atom_id res chain seq x y z
N PRO A 1 -8.74 9.28 3.99
CA PRO A 1 -8.42 8.61 2.70
C PRO A 1 -9.68 8.04 2.05
N THR A 2 -9.76 8.02 0.72
CA THR A 2 -10.92 7.50 -0.03
C THR A 2 -10.43 6.63 -1.18
N VAL A 3 -10.83 5.36 -1.17
CA VAL A 3 -10.62 4.40 -2.26
C VAL A 3 -11.94 4.28 -3.03
N ARG A 4 -11.87 4.33 -4.36
CA ARG A 4 -13.03 4.35 -5.28
C ARG A 4 -13.01 3.13 -6.19
N GLN A 5 -14.08 2.97 -6.97
CA GLN A 5 -14.15 1.98 -8.04
C GLN A 5 -12.99 2.17 -9.02
N THR A 6 -12.45 1.06 -9.49
CA THR A 6 -11.25 1.01 -10.33
C THR A 6 -11.53 1.19 -11.82
N SER A 7 -12.78 1.00 -12.25
CA SER A 7 -13.21 1.19 -13.63
C SER A 7 -14.70 1.56 -13.74
N VAL A 8 -15.09 2.06 -14.92
CA VAL A 8 -16.48 2.36 -15.30
C VAL A 8 -16.73 1.79 -16.70
N ALA A 9 -17.79 1.01 -16.84
CA ALA A 9 -18.28 0.54 -18.13
C ALA A 9 -19.21 1.59 -18.78
N PHE A 10 -19.09 1.76 -20.10
CA PHE A 10 -19.99 2.57 -20.91
C PHE A 10 -20.99 1.69 -21.66
N ASP A 11 -22.14 2.26 -22.07
CA ASP A 11 -23.20 1.55 -22.80
C ASP A 11 -22.76 0.92 -24.14
N ASN A 12 -21.62 1.35 -24.67
CA ASN A 12 -21.03 0.81 -25.90
C ASN A 12 -19.98 -0.29 -25.67
N GLY A 13 -19.89 -0.83 -24.45
CA GLY A 13 -18.98 -1.91 -24.09
C GLY A 13 -17.52 -1.49 -23.89
N ARG A 14 -17.22 -0.18 -23.91
CA ARG A 14 -15.89 0.35 -23.56
C ARG A 14 -15.76 0.57 -22.06
N TYR A 15 -14.52 0.60 -21.59
CA TYR A 15 -14.18 0.83 -20.18
C TYR A 15 -13.28 2.05 -20.02
N ALA A 16 -13.51 2.82 -18.96
CA ALA A 16 -12.56 3.78 -18.42
C ALA A 16 -11.94 3.22 -17.14
N ILE A 17 -10.62 3.29 -17.01
CA ILE A 17 -9.88 2.78 -15.85
C ILE A 17 -9.41 3.96 -15.00
N ALA A 18 -9.66 3.90 -13.69
CA ALA A 18 -9.19 4.88 -12.72
C ALA A 18 -7.69 4.72 -12.46
N LEU A 19 -6.98 5.85 -12.32
CA LEU A 19 -5.54 5.90 -12.06
C LEU A 19 -5.21 7.05 -11.10
N GLY A 20 -4.24 6.82 -10.20
CA GLY A 20 -3.80 7.82 -9.23
C GLY A 20 -4.93 8.26 -8.29
N ASP A 21 -5.03 9.57 -8.06
CA ASP A 21 -5.99 10.16 -7.11
C ASP A 21 -7.46 9.88 -7.46
N VAL A 22 -7.78 9.61 -8.72
CA VAL A 22 -9.14 9.21 -9.12
C VAL A 22 -9.50 7.84 -8.52
N HIS A 23 -8.53 6.96 -8.35
CA HIS A 23 -8.73 5.65 -7.72
C HIS A 23 -8.57 5.74 -6.19
N SER A 24 -7.50 6.37 -5.70
CA SER A 24 -7.17 6.37 -4.28
C SER A 24 -6.60 7.72 -3.83
N VAL A 25 -7.39 8.48 -3.06
CA VAL A 25 -6.93 9.71 -2.40
C VAL A 25 -6.42 9.38 -1.02
N VAL A 26 -5.14 9.62 -0.77
CA VAL A 26 -4.47 9.36 0.52
C VAL A 26 -4.15 10.66 1.24
N ASP A 27 -4.10 10.60 2.58
CA ASP A 27 -3.62 11.71 3.38
C ASP A 27 -2.10 11.85 3.20
N PRO A 28 -1.55 13.08 3.11
CA PRO A 28 -0.13 13.28 2.82
C PRO A 28 0.81 12.86 3.97
N MET A 29 0.31 12.55 5.17
CA MET A 29 1.12 12.22 6.35
C MET A 29 2.19 11.15 6.09
N MET A 30 1.90 10.12 5.29
CA MET A 30 2.88 9.06 4.95
C MET A 30 3.56 9.25 3.58
N GLY A 31 3.26 10.33 2.86
CA GLY A 31 3.89 10.67 1.58
C GLY A 31 3.61 9.69 0.42
N GLN A 32 2.56 8.88 0.51
CA GLN A 32 2.36 7.74 -0.41
C GLN A 32 1.72 8.08 -1.77
N GLY A 33 1.03 9.21 -1.90
CA GLY A 33 0.18 9.50 -3.07
C GLY A 33 0.93 9.43 -4.41
N ALA A 34 2.03 10.17 -4.54
CA ALA A 34 2.81 10.24 -5.78
C ALA A 34 3.45 8.90 -6.16
N ASN A 35 3.99 8.17 -5.17
CA ASN A 35 4.59 6.86 -5.40
C ASN A 35 3.55 5.84 -5.88
N MET A 36 2.35 5.84 -5.29
CA MET A 36 1.26 4.95 -5.72
C MET A 36 0.73 5.32 -7.09
N ALA A 37 0.64 6.62 -7.42
CA ALA A 37 0.26 7.07 -8.75
C ALA A 37 1.27 6.61 -9.81
N SER A 38 2.57 6.78 -9.55
CA SER A 38 3.63 6.33 -10.45
C SER A 38 3.63 4.81 -10.63
N TYR A 39 3.60 4.06 -9.52
CA TYR A 39 3.54 2.59 -9.54
C TYR A 39 2.35 2.08 -10.36
N ALA A 40 1.14 2.56 -10.08
CA ALA A 40 -0.06 2.13 -10.78
C ALA A 40 -0.03 2.50 -12.27
N ALA A 41 0.64 3.60 -12.64
CA ALA A 41 0.79 4.01 -14.04
C ALA A 41 1.72 3.07 -14.82
N PHE A 42 2.82 2.63 -14.20
CA PHE A 42 3.70 1.63 -14.81
C PHE A 42 2.99 0.29 -14.99
N VAL A 43 2.31 -0.22 -13.96
CA VAL A 43 1.55 -1.48 -14.05
C VAL A 43 0.49 -1.42 -15.15
N LEU A 44 -0.28 -0.33 -15.22
CA LEU A 44 -1.27 -0.15 -16.28
C LEU A 44 -0.62 -0.05 -17.66
N GLY A 45 0.49 0.68 -17.79
CA GLY A 45 1.22 0.83 -19.05
C GLY A 45 1.73 -0.52 -19.59
N GLU A 46 2.31 -1.34 -18.72
CA GLU A 46 2.76 -2.70 -19.08
C GLU A 46 1.59 -3.59 -19.51
N ALA A 47 0.47 -3.55 -18.76
CA ALA A 47 -0.72 -4.28 -19.11
C ALA A 47 -1.29 -3.86 -20.49
N ILE A 48 -1.33 -2.55 -20.77
CA ILE A 48 -1.79 -2.01 -22.06
C ILE A 48 -0.95 -2.56 -23.22
N VAL A 49 0.38 -2.60 -23.06
CA VAL A 49 1.29 -3.11 -24.11
C VAL A 49 1.14 -4.62 -24.31
N GLY A 50 0.78 -5.36 -23.26
CA GLY A 50 0.65 -6.82 -23.28
C GLY A 50 -0.73 -7.36 -23.67
N ALA A 51 -1.71 -6.50 -23.96
CA ALA A 51 -3.10 -6.91 -24.19
C ALA A 51 -3.64 -6.45 -25.54
N ASP A 52 -4.38 -7.33 -26.20
CA ASP A 52 -5.06 -7.04 -27.47
C ASP A 52 -6.49 -6.48 -27.29
N VAL A 53 -7.10 -6.73 -26.12
CA VAL A 53 -8.50 -6.39 -25.83
C VAL A 53 -8.60 -5.73 -24.45
N PHE A 54 -9.31 -4.60 -24.38
CA PHE A 54 -9.51 -3.81 -23.16
C PHE A 54 -10.97 -3.90 -22.67
N ASP A 55 -11.30 -5.04 -22.07
CA ASP A 55 -12.63 -5.35 -21.55
C ASP A 55 -12.64 -5.45 -20.01
N ALA A 56 -13.71 -6.01 -19.45
CA ALA A 56 -13.80 -6.27 -18.02
C ALA A 56 -12.64 -7.15 -17.51
N ARG A 57 -12.21 -8.15 -18.30
CA ARG A 57 -11.14 -9.05 -17.91
C ARG A 57 -9.80 -8.33 -17.86
N PHE A 58 -9.54 -7.43 -18.80
CA PHE A 58 -8.37 -6.55 -18.74
C PHE A 58 -8.36 -5.71 -17.45
N CYS A 59 -9.51 -5.13 -17.08
CA CYS A 59 -9.62 -4.35 -15.83
C CYS A 59 -9.32 -5.21 -14.60
N GLU A 60 -9.86 -6.43 -14.51
CA GLU A 60 -9.56 -7.38 -13.42
C GLU A 60 -8.06 -7.67 -13.29
N GLN A 61 -7.37 -7.88 -14.42
CA GLN A 61 -5.94 -8.18 -14.43
C GLN A 61 -5.10 -7.00 -13.94
N VAL A 62 -5.43 -5.78 -14.40
CA VAL A 62 -4.76 -4.55 -13.95
C VAL A 62 -4.97 -4.34 -12.46
N ASP A 63 -6.20 -4.53 -11.97
CA ASP A 63 -6.52 -4.36 -10.56
C ASP A 63 -5.78 -5.38 -9.71
N GLN A 64 -5.83 -6.66 -10.08
CA GLN A 64 -5.11 -7.71 -9.35
C GLN A 64 -3.59 -7.43 -9.26
N ALA A 65 -3.00 -6.82 -10.28
CA ALA A 65 -1.56 -6.51 -10.30
C ALA A 65 -1.17 -5.32 -9.42
N ARG A 66 -2.06 -4.34 -9.22
CA ARG A 66 -1.73 -3.09 -8.49
C ARG A 66 -2.38 -2.96 -7.12
N GLU A 67 -3.47 -3.68 -6.87
CA GLU A 67 -4.39 -3.44 -5.75
C GLU A 67 -3.68 -3.54 -4.41
N ASP A 68 -2.90 -4.59 -4.17
CA ASP A 68 -2.33 -4.85 -2.86
C ASP A 68 -1.46 -3.69 -2.37
N ARG A 69 -0.49 -3.25 -3.18
CA ARG A 69 0.38 -2.11 -2.86
C ARG A 69 -0.40 -0.80 -2.68
N VAL A 70 -1.35 -0.51 -3.57
CA VAL A 70 -2.15 0.74 -3.50
C VAL A 70 -3.05 0.77 -2.26
N LEU A 71 -3.69 -0.35 -1.93
CA LEU A 71 -4.56 -0.45 -0.75
C LEU A 71 -3.74 -0.49 0.53
N ALA A 72 -2.59 -1.17 0.55
CA ALA A 72 -1.69 -1.21 1.68
C ALA A 72 -1.21 0.20 2.06
N ALA A 73 -0.85 1.03 1.09
CA ALA A 73 -0.51 2.44 1.32
C ALA A 73 -1.65 3.22 2.00
N SER A 74 -2.89 3.05 1.51
CA SER A 74 -4.07 3.68 2.11
C SER A 74 -4.35 3.17 3.53
N ARG A 75 -4.26 1.86 3.75
CA ARG A 75 -4.52 1.21 5.05
C ARG A 75 -3.48 1.61 6.10
N TRP A 76 -2.20 1.59 5.72
CA TRP A 76 -1.12 2.04 6.59
C TRP A 76 -1.27 3.52 6.96
N THR A 77 -1.55 4.38 5.98
CA THR A 77 -1.83 5.81 6.24
C THR A 77 -2.99 5.98 7.21
N ASN A 78 -4.10 5.26 7.00
CA ASN A 78 -5.26 5.30 7.89
C ASN A 78 -4.92 4.87 9.32
N LEU A 79 -4.14 3.80 9.48
CA LEU A 79 -3.70 3.31 10.79
C LEU A 79 -2.93 4.40 11.55
N MET A 80 -1.97 5.05 10.88
CA MET A 80 -1.11 6.06 11.49
C MET A 80 -1.83 7.38 11.82
N LEU A 81 -3.00 7.64 11.21
CA LEU A 81 -3.81 8.84 11.49
C LEU A 81 -4.64 8.70 12.77
N GLN A 82 -4.86 7.48 13.23
CA GLN A 82 -5.57 7.21 14.48
C GLN A 82 -4.63 7.36 15.67
N PRO A 83 -5.15 7.58 16.89
CA PRO A 83 -4.35 7.42 18.09
C PRO A 83 -3.61 6.07 18.07
N PRO A 84 -2.30 6.04 18.39
CA PRO A 84 -1.52 4.81 18.29
C PRO A 84 -2.07 3.76 19.24
N THR A 85 -2.27 2.55 18.72
CA THR A 85 -2.54 1.38 19.56
C THR A 85 -1.32 1.04 20.41
N GLU A 86 -1.49 0.20 21.43
CA GLU A 86 -0.35 -0.24 22.25
C GLU A 86 0.75 -0.88 21.41
N ALA A 87 0.39 -1.73 20.44
CA ALA A 87 1.35 -2.38 19.54
C ALA A 87 2.12 -1.37 18.68
N VAL A 88 1.44 -0.37 18.11
CA VAL A 88 2.09 0.69 17.31
C VAL A 88 2.95 1.59 18.21
N GLY A 89 2.49 1.92 19.41
CA GLY A 89 3.27 2.67 20.39
C GLY A 89 4.55 1.93 20.80
N ARG A 90 4.45 0.62 21.07
CA ARG A 90 5.62 -0.23 21.35
C ARG A 90 6.59 -0.27 20.18
N LEU A 91 6.09 -0.36 18.95
CA LEU A 91 6.92 -0.31 17.74
C LEU A 91 7.72 1.01 17.67
N ILE A 92 7.04 2.15 17.80
CA ILE A 92 7.66 3.48 17.77
C ILE A 92 8.73 3.61 18.86
N TYR A 93 8.40 3.19 20.08
CA TYR A 93 9.36 3.21 21.19
C TYR A 93 10.57 2.31 20.93
N THR A 94 10.35 1.08 20.44
CA THR A 94 11.44 0.12 20.17
C THR A 94 12.37 0.60 19.06
N MET A 95 11.83 1.26 18.02
CA MET A 95 12.63 1.84 16.95
C MET A 95 13.62 2.91 17.43
N ALA A 96 13.35 3.57 18.55
CA ALA A 96 14.26 4.59 19.10
C ALA A 96 15.64 4.02 19.47
N ASP A 97 15.68 2.77 19.95
CA ASP A 97 16.90 2.10 20.42
C ASP A 97 17.33 0.91 19.55
N ASN A 98 16.53 0.52 18.55
CA ASN A 98 16.87 -0.57 17.62
C ASN A 98 17.02 -0.05 16.18
N ARG A 99 18.28 0.17 15.78
CA ARG A 99 18.62 0.71 14.46
C ARG A 99 18.17 -0.17 13.29
N ALA A 100 18.31 -1.49 13.41
CA ALA A 100 17.94 -2.43 12.34
C ALA A 100 16.43 -2.41 12.07
N LEU A 101 15.61 -2.34 13.13
CA LEU A 101 14.16 -2.19 13.02
C LEU A 101 13.79 -0.84 12.40
N PHE A 102 14.45 0.24 12.82
CA PHE A 102 14.22 1.58 12.24
C PHE A 102 14.59 1.64 10.75
N ASP A 103 15.71 1.03 10.36
CA ASP A 103 16.14 0.98 8.95
C ASP A 103 15.14 0.17 8.10
N GLU A 104 14.66 -0.99 8.58
CA GLU A 104 13.62 -1.76 7.86
C GLU A 104 12.29 -0.99 7.76
N PHE A 105 11.85 -0.33 8.84
CA PHE A 105 10.66 0.51 8.81
C PHE A 105 10.78 1.65 7.78
N THR A 106 11.95 2.29 7.73
CA THR A 106 12.22 3.40 6.81
C THR A 106 12.26 2.91 5.36
N GLU A 107 12.92 1.79 5.10
CA GLU A 107 12.99 1.19 3.76
C GLU A 107 11.59 0.78 3.26
N ASN A 108 10.73 0.30 4.15
CA ASN A 108 9.37 -0.10 3.80
C ASN A 108 8.47 1.08 3.36
N PHE A 109 8.88 2.34 3.47
CA PHE A 109 8.19 3.44 2.77
C PHE A 109 8.18 3.26 1.24
N ASN A 110 9.15 2.53 0.68
CA ASN A 110 9.19 2.13 -0.72
C ASN A 110 8.25 0.94 -1.03
N TYR A 111 7.84 0.19 0.00
CA TYR A 111 7.09 -1.07 -0.12
C TYR A 111 5.91 -1.13 0.86
N PRO A 112 4.83 -0.33 0.63
CA PRO A 112 3.71 -0.25 1.56
C PRO A 112 3.04 -1.59 1.88
N GLU A 113 3.02 -2.54 0.95
CA GLU A 113 2.53 -3.89 1.16
C GLU A 113 3.33 -4.65 2.22
N ARG A 114 4.67 -4.50 2.22
CA ARG A 114 5.54 -5.10 3.25
C ARG A 114 5.32 -4.43 4.59
N GLN A 115 5.10 -3.12 4.58
CA GLN A 115 4.76 -2.40 5.80
C GLN A 115 3.42 -2.88 6.37
N TRP A 116 2.43 -3.11 5.51
CA TRP A 116 1.14 -3.62 5.92
C TRP A 116 1.21 -5.07 6.40
N ASP A 117 2.08 -5.90 5.84
CA ASP A 117 2.36 -7.25 6.36
C ASP A 117 2.84 -7.25 7.82
N HIS A 118 3.48 -6.17 8.28
CA HIS A 118 3.88 -6.01 9.68
C HIS A 118 2.79 -5.37 10.54
N LEU A 119 2.01 -4.43 9.99
CA LEU A 119 1.11 -3.58 10.77
C LEU A 119 -0.38 -4.00 10.75
N ALA A 120 -0.77 -4.91 9.87
CA ALA A 120 -2.18 -5.27 9.67
C ALA A 120 -2.88 -5.85 10.91
N SER A 121 -2.12 -6.33 11.90
CA SER A 121 -2.64 -6.80 13.17
C SER A 121 -1.61 -6.67 14.30
N GLU A 122 -2.09 -6.67 15.55
CA GLU A 122 -1.21 -6.63 16.73
C GLU A 122 -0.23 -7.82 16.77
N PRO A 123 -0.65 -9.09 16.52
CA PRO A 123 0.30 -10.20 16.49
C PRO A 123 1.41 -10.05 15.45
N ARG A 124 1.12 -9.46 14.28
CA ARG A 124 2.14 -9.18 13.25
C ARG A 124 3.13 -8.13 13.73
N THR A 125 2.62 -7.08 14.35
CA THR A 125 3.46 -5.99 14.89
C THR A 125 4.39 -6.54 15.99
N HIS A 126 3.86 -7.34 16.90
CA HIS A 126 4.66 -7.96 17.96
C HIS A 126 5.70 -8.94 17.41
N ALA A 127 5.33 -9.81 16.48
CA ALA A 127 6.27 -10.74 15.85
C ALA A 127 7.42 -10.00 15.14
N TRP A 128 7.13 -8.85 14.52
CA TRP A 128 8.15 -8.03 13.88
C TRP A 128 9.12 -7.41 14.89
N ILE A 129 8.60 -6.84 15.98
CA ILE A 129 9.40 -6.28 17.07
C ILE A 129 10.28 -7.38 17.71
N ASP A 130 9.68 -8.49 18.09
CA ASP A 130 10.35 -9.56 18.84
C ASP A 130 11.46 -10.21 18.01
N ARG A 131 11.27 -10.34 16.69
CA ARG A 131 12.32 -10.78 15.75
C ARG A 131 13.57 -9.90 15.82
N HIS A 132 13.41 -8.58 15.89
CA HIS A 132 14.52 -7.63 15.92
C HIS A 132 15.19 -7.53 17.28
N LEU A 133 14.42 -7.69 18.36
CA LEU A 133 14.99 -7.75 19.71
C LEU A 133 15.84 -9.01 19.89
N ALA A 134 15.40 -10.16 19.36
CA ALA A 134 16.15 -11.40 19.41
C ALA A 134 17.48 -11.34 18.62
N LEU A 135 17.54 -10.56 17.54
CA LEU A 135 18.76 -10.36 16.74
C LEU A 135 19.76 -9.39 17.38
N ALA A 136 19.31 -8.55 18.30
CA ALA A 136 20.14 -7.56 19.00
C ALA A 136 20.70 -8.05 20.34
N ALA A 137 20.22 -9.20 20.83
CA ALA A 137 20.67 -9.86 22.06
C ALA A 137 21.90 -10.75 21.80
#